data_AF-A0A7J3VT76-F1
#
_entry.id   AF-A0A7J3VT76-F1
#
_cell.length_a   1.000
_cell.length_b   1.000
_cell.length_c   1.000
_cell.angle_alpha   90.00
_cell.angle_beta   90.00
_cell.angle_gamma   90.00
#
_symmetry.space_group_name_H-M   'P 1'
#
loop_
_entity.id
_entity.type
_entity.pdbx_description
1 polymer ?
#
loop_
_entity_poly.entity_id
_entity_poly.type
_entity_poly.pdbx_seq_one_letter_code
_entity_poly.pdbx_strand_id
1 'polypeptide(L)'
;MLELAVYGFGAGLVSTALMTVVQYPFWRRWGTAGVLEWHENACIAARILRRKAEEVLVHGFVFHFLNGGLAAMFYAIAVSSFSVLQTIDVWLRGVLFGVFLWLATLAPIHKPITGVSITSHPLGPRPAALSIALHLLYGLSTAYITALTL
;
A
#
# COMPACT_ATOMS: atom_id res chain seq x y z
N MET A 1 3.57 20.67 -11.42
CA MET A 1 3.08 20.18 -10.11
C MET A 1 1.75 19.45 -10.22
N LEU A 2 0.68 20.07 -10.76
CA LEU A 2 -0.60 19.38 -10.92
C LEU A 2 -0.51 18.13 -11.81
N GLU A 3 0.16 18.23 -12.96
CA GLU A 3 0.37 17.08 -13.86
C GLU A 3 1.09 15.93 -13.16
N LEU A 4 2.20 16.21 -12.48
CA LEU A 4 2.93 15.22 -11.68
C LEU A 4 2.06 14.57 -10.61
N ALA A 5 1.19 15.36 -9.97
CA ALA A 5 0.27 14.84 -8.96
C ALA A 5 -0.73 13.86 -9.59
N VAL A 6 -1.30 14.19 -10.75
CA VAL A 6 -2.23 13.34 -11.49
C VAL A 6 -1.55 12.06 -11.98
N TYR A 7 -0.37 12.16 -12.59
CA TYR A 7 0.41 11.00 -13.04
C TYR A 7 0.84 10.11 -11.88
N GLY A 8 1.35 10.70 -10.80
CA GLY A 8 1.72 9.99 -9.59
C GLY A 8 0.52 9.27 -8.96
N PHE A 9 -0.63 9.94 -8.87
CA PHE A 9 -1.86 9.31 -8.37
C PHE A 9 -2.27 8.12 -9.25
N GLY A 10 -2.29 8.31 -10.57
CA GLY A 10 -2.59 7.24 -11.53
C GLY A 10 -1.62 6.05 -11.42
N ALA A 11 -0.32 6.31 -11.28
CA ALA A 11 0.69 5.28 -11.04
C ALA A 11 0.38 4.49 -9.77
N GLY A 12 -0.01 5.16 -8.69
CA GLY A 12 -0.42 4.51 -7.45
C GLY A 12 -1.63 3.61 -7.61
N LEU A 13 -2.66 4.04 -8.35
CA LEU A 13 -3.83 3.19 -8.62
C LEU A 13 -3.45 1.91 -9.37
N VAL A 14 -2.58 2.02 -10.39
CA VAL A 14 -2.10 0.86 -11.16
C VAL A 14 -1.27 -0.07 -10.26
N SER A 15 -0.34 0.47 -9.48
CA SER A 15 0.48 -0.29 -8.54
C SER A 15 -0.38 -0.99 -7.47
N THR A 16 -1.42 -0.32 -6.94
CA THR A 16 -2.37 -0.93 -6.01
C THR A 16 -3.19 -2.03 -6.67
N ALA A 17 -3.59 -1.87 -7.94
CA ALA A 17 -4.27 -2.94 -8.67
C ALA A 17 -3.38 -4.18 -8.82
N LEU A 18 -2.11 -4.01 -9.19
CA LEU A 18 -1.14 -5.11 -9.27
C LEU A 18 -1.00 -5.82 -7.92
N MET A 19 -0.84 -5.05 -6.85
CA MET A 19 -0.77 -5.57 -5.49
C MET A 19 -2.04 -6.34 -5.10
N THR A 20 -3.22 -5.81 -5.44
CA THR A 20 -4.54 -6.42 -5.18
C THR A 20 -4.69 -7.76 -5.89
N VAL A 21 -4.24 -7.86 -7.15
CA VAL A 21 -4.24 -9.13 -7.90
C VAL A 21 -3.38 -10.18 -7.21
N VAL A 22 -2.19 -9.81 -6.74
CA VAL A 22 -1.29 -10.73 -6.00
C VAL A 22 -1.87 -11.11 -4.65
N GLN A 23 -2.58 -10.21 -3.96
CA GLN A 23 -3.23 -10.46 -2.67
C GLN A 23 -4.41 -11.43 -2.77
N TYR A 24 -5.15 -11.42 -3.87
CA TYR A 24 -6.37 -12.23 -4.05
C TYR A 24 -6.21 -13.72 -3.69
N PRO A 25 -5.23 -14.48 -4.20
CA PRO A 25 -5.06 -15.89 -3.82
C PRO A 25 -4.78 -16.09 -2.32
N PHE A 26 -4.08 -15.17 -1.66
CA PHE A 26 -3.81 -15.25 -0.22
C PHE A 26 -5.06 -14.93 0.60
N TRP A 27 -5.84 -13.93 0.19
CA TRP A 27 -7.13 -13.62 0.79
C TRP A 27 -8.08 -14.82 0.74
N ARG A 28 -8.15 -15.53 -0.41
CA ARG A 28 -8.96 -16.75 -0.54
C ARG A 28 -8.58 -17.83 0.49
N ARG A 29 -7.33 -17.86 0.94
CA ARG A 29 -6.82 -18.87 1.89
C ARG A 29 -6.87 -18.42 3.35
N TRP A 30 -6.65 -17.14 3.61
CA TRP A 30 -6.42 -16.60 4.95
C TRP A 30 -7.51 -15.63 5.43
N GLY A 31 -8.47 -15.32 4.55
CA GLY A 31 -9.49 -14.31 4.80
C GLY A 31 -8.91 -12.90 4.85
N THR A 32 -9.78 -11.92 5.18
CA THR A 32 -9.42 -10.50 5.22
C THR A 32 -8.29 -10.22 6.22
N ALA A 33 -8.30 -10.86 7.40
CA ALA A 33 -7.24 -10.68 8.39
C ALA A 33 -5.85 -11.15 7.90
N GLY A 34 -5.79 -12.06 6.93
CA GLY A 34 -4.53 -12.52 6.34
C GLY A 34 -3.90 -11.57 5.32
N VAL A 35 -4.65 -10.56 4.86
CA VAL A 35 -4.15 -9.51 3.96
C VAL A 35 -4.21 -8.19 4.72
N LEU A 36 -3.08 -7.83 5.33
CA LEU A 36 -3.01 -6.79 6.35
C LEU A 36 -3.53 -5.44 5.86
N GLU A 37 -3.26 -5.09 4.60
CA GLU A 37 -3.71 -3.85 3.98
C GLU A 37 -5.23 -3.83 3.80
N TRP A 38 -5.82 -4.96 3.39
CA TRP A 38 -7.28 -5.05 3.22
C TRP A 38 -7.99 -5.04 4.56
N HIS A 39 -7.42 -5.71 5.57
CA HIS A 39 -7.93 -5.68 6.92
C HIS A 39 -7.96 -4.27 7.51
N GLU A 40 -6.86 -3.54 7.38
CA GLU A 40 -6.75 -2.17 7.85
C GLU A 40 -7.79 -1.26 7.19
N ASN A 41 -7.89 -1.30 5.86
CA ASN A 41 -8.83 -0.47 5.13
C ASN A 41 -10.29 -0.85 5.39
N ALA A 42 -10.60 -2.15 5.57
CA ALA A 42 -11.93 -2.60 5.97
C ALA A 42 -12.28 -2.15 7.39
N CYS A 43 -11.35 -2.18 8.35
CA CYS A 43 -11.55 -1.66 9.70
C CYS A 43 -11.76 -0.14 9.72
N ILE A 44 -11.03 0.62 8.89
CA ILE A 44 -11.26 2.06 8.70
C ILE A 44 -12.67 2.31 8.17
N ALA A 45 -13.04 1.63 7.08
CA ALA A 45 -14.37 1.76 6.48
C ALA A 45 -15.47 1.38 7.47
N ALA A 46 -15.27 0.32 8.25
CA ALA A 46 -16.19 -0.13 9.28
C ALA A 46 -16.45 0.92 10.36
N ARG A 47 -15.39 1.59 10.83
CA ARG A 47 -15.49 2.67 11.82
C ARG A 47 -16.26 3.86 11.27
N ILE A 48 -16.01 4.25 10.01
CA ILE A 48 -16.69 5.37 9.36
C ILE A 48 -18.18 5.05 9.11
N LEU A 49 -18.46 3.85 8.62
CA LEU A 49 -19.82 3.42 8.27
C LEU A 49 -20.61 2.83 9.44
N ARG A 50 -19.99 2.68 10.62
CA ARG A 50 -20.56 2.04 11.81
C ARG A 50 -21.07 0.63 11.54
N ARG A 51 -20.29 -0.15 10.78
CA ARG A 51 -20.58 -1.55 10.41
C ARG A 51 -19.45 -2.46 10.81
N LYS A 52 -19.63 -3.77 10.66
CA LYS A 52 -18.56 -4.76 10.86
C LYS A 52 -17.59 -4.78 9.67
N ALA A 53 -16.30 -5.03 9.92
CA ALA A 53 -15.26 -5.00 8.89
C ALA A 53 -15.49 -6.04 7.78
N GLU A 54 -16.05 -7.19 8.13
CA GLU A 54 -16.38 -8.28 7.21
C GLU A 54 -17.46 -7.88 6.20
N GLU A 55 -18.31 -6.91 6.54
CA GLU A 55 -19.41 -6.46 5.69
C GLU A 55 -19.03 -5.34 4.72
N VAL A 56 -17.86 -4.71 4.91
CA VAL A 56 -17.47 -3.49 4.21
C VAL A 56 -16.16 -3.61 3.44
N LEU A 57 -15.72 -4.84 3.13
CA LEU A 57 -14.48 -5.09 2.37
C LEU A 57 -14.40 -4.28 1.07
N VAL A 58 -15.51 -4.17 0.33
CA VAL A 58 -15.58 -3.38 -0.92
C VAL A 58 -15.31 -1.89 -0.66
N HIS A 59 -15.81 -1.34 0.46
CA HIS A 59 -15.51 0.03 0.86
C HIS A 59 -14.05 0.16 1.30
N GLY A 60 -13.50 -0.89 1.92
CA GLY A 60 -12.06 -0.99 2.19
C GLY A 60 -11.22 -0.88 0.92
N PHE A 61 -11.66 -1.42 -0.22
CA PHE A 61 -10.94 -1.23 -1.48
C PHE A 61 -10.88 0.23 -1.93
N VAL A 62 -11.94 1.02 -1.71
CA VAL A 62 -11.89 2.47 -2.02
C VAL A 62 -10.75 3.15 -1.25
N PHE A 63 -10.64 2.88 0.05
CA PHE A 63 -9.54 3.42 0.86
C PHE A 63 -8.18 2.84 0.45
N HIS A 64 -8.13 1.56 0.07
CA HIS A 64 -6.88 0.93 -0.36
C HIS A 64 -6.30 1.62 -1.61
N PHE A 65 -7.14 1.85 -2.61
CA PHE A 65 -6.77 2.55 -3.83
C PHE A 65 -6.50 4.03 -3.59
N LEU A 66 -7.28 4.70 -2.73
CA LEU A 66 -7.04 6.10 -2.38
C LEU A 66 -5.68 6.27 -1.69
N ASN A 67 -5.37 5.40 -0.71
CA ASN A 67 -4.09 5.43 0.01
C ASN A 67 -2.90 5.16 -0.93
N GLY A 68 -3.03 4.19 -1.84
CA GLY A 68 -2.03 3.96 -2.89
C GLY A 68 -1.85 5.19 -3.78
N GLY A 69 -2.92 5.66 -4.40
CA GLY A 69 -2.89 6.85 -5.24
C GLY A 69 -2.22 8.05 -4.55
N LEU A 70 -2.61 8.36 -3.31
CA LEU A 70 -2.01 9.46 -2.55
C LEU A 70 -0.53 9.22 -2.25
N ALA A 71 -0.14 8.01 -1.85
CA ALA A 71 1.25 7.67 -1.59
C ALA A 71 2.14 7.87 -2.84
N ALA A 72 1.69 7.39 -4.01
CA ALA A 72 2.44 7.54 -5.26
C ALA A 72 2.44 8.99 -5.78
N MET A 73 1.37 9.75 -5.56
CA MET A 73 1.31 11.19 -5.83
C MET A 73 2.40 11.93 -5.05
N PHE A 74 2.51 11.69 -3.73
CA PHE A 74 3.56 12.30 -2.92
C PHE A 74 4.96 11.82 -3.32
N TYR A 75 5.11 10.55 -3.68
CA TYR A 75 6.37 10.03 -4.21
C TYR A 75 6.83 10.78 -5.47
N ALA A 76 5.96 10.92 -6.48
CA ALA A 76 6.29 11.60 -7.73
C ALA A 76 6.66 13.07 -7.49
N ILE A 77 5.91 13.76 -6.63
CA ILE A 77 6.22 15.13 -6.21
C ILE A 77 7.58 15.20 -5.52
N ALA A 78 7.89 14.27 -4.60
CA ALA A 78 9.14 14.25 -3.88
C ALA A 78 10.33 14.01 -4.82
N VAL A 79 10.29 12.99 -5.67
CA VAL A 79 11.37 12.70 -6.63
C VAL A 79 11.60 13.88 -7.58
N SER A 80 10.54 14.55 -8.04
CA SER A 80 10.68 15.75 -8.87
C SER A 80 11.24 16.95 -8.11
N SER A 81 10.96 17.08 -6.81
CA SER A 81 11.35 18.25 -6.01
C SER A 81 12.75 18.15 -5.43
N PHE A 82 13.25 16.94 -5.20
CA PHE A 82 14.56 16.70 -4.59
C PHE A 82 15.51 16.02 -5.59
N SER A 83 16.40 16.79 -6.20
CA SER A 83 17.35 16.30 -7.22
C SER A 83 18.23 15.14 -6.73
N VAL A 84 18.55 15.09 -5.43
CA VAL A 84 19.28 13.97 -4.81
C VAL A 84 18.53 12.64 -4.92
N LEU A 85 17.19 12.65 -5.00
CA LEU A 85 16.44 11.42 -5.21
C LEU A 85 16.60 10.93 -6.64
N GLN A 86 16.74 11.83 -7.62
CA GLN A 86 16.89 11.46 -9.03
C GLN A 86 18.23 10.76 -9.33
N THR A 87 19.26 10.99 -8.52
CA THR A 87 20.57 10.32 -8.66
C THR A 87 20.57 8.88 -8.16
N ILE A 88 19.58 8.48 -7.37
CA ILE A 88 19.40 7.10 -6.89
C ILE A 88 18.81 6.26 -8.02
N ASP A 89 19.35 5.08 -8.28
CA ASP A 89 18.78 4.16 -9.28
C ASP A 89 17.29 3.86 -9.06
N VAL A 90 16.51 3.72 -10.15
CA VAL A 90 15.05 3.55 -10.11
C VAL A 90 14.62 2.32 -9.31
N TRP A 91 15.37 1.21 -9.40
CA TRP A 91 15.09 0.01 -8.63
C TRP A 91 15.30 0.27 -7.14
N LEU A 92 16.41 0.92 -6.77
CA LEU A 92 16.71 1.23 -5.38
C LEU A 92 15.69 2.23 -4.80
N ARG A 93 15.28 3.24 -5.57
CA ARG A 93 14.20 4.15 -5.16
C ARG A 93 12.90 3.38 -4.87
N GLY A 94 12.54 2.43 -5.74
CA GLY A 94 11.33 1.63 -5.57
C GLY A 94 11.37 0.75 -4.32
N VAL A 95 12.52 0.10 -4.05
CA VAL A 95 12.72 -0.67 -2.82
C VAL A 95 12.64 0.21 -1.59
N LEU A 96 13.36 1.35 -1.57
CA LEU A 96 13.34 2.28 -0.45
C LEU A 96 11.93 2.82 -0.19
N PHE A 97 11.20 3.17 -1.25
CA PHE A 97 9.83 3.65 -1.12
C PHE A 97 8.88 2.57 -0.60
N GLY A 98 8.99 1.34 -1.09
CA GLY A 98 8.19 0.20 -0.59
C GLY A 98 8.44 -0.08 0.89
N VAL A 99 9.70 -0.15 1.31
CA VAL A 99 10.07 -0.34 2.72
C VAL A 99 9.58 0.83 3.57
N PHE A 100 9.77 2.06 3.11
CA PHE A 100 9.29 3.26 3.80
C PHE A 100 7.77 3.20 4.01
N LEU A 101 7.00 2.88 2.97
CA LEU A 101 5.55 2.76 3.10
C LEU A 101 5.17 1.68 4.10
N TRP A 102 5.76 0.49 4.02
CA TRP A 102 5.45 -0.58 4.98
C TRP A 102 5.71 -0.15 6.43
N LEU A 103 6.82 0.55 6.68
CA LEU A 103 7.15 1.10 8.00
C LEU A 103 6.25 2.26 8.42
N ALA A 104 5.79 3.07 7.48
CA ALA A 104 4.98 4.25 7.77
C ALA A 104 3.49 3.92 7.96
N THR A 105 2.96 2.98 7.15
CA THR A 105 1.52 2.74 7.07
C THR A 105 1.09 1.46 7.77
N LEU A 106 1.96 0.46 7.90
CA LEU A 106 1.53 -0.84 8.41
C LEU A 106 2.15 -1.20 9.76
N ALA A 107 3.48 -1.12 9.87
CA ALA A 107 4.18 -1.59 11.06
C ALA A 107 3.69 -0.94 12.38
N PRO A 108 3.51 0.40 12.46
CA PRO A 108 3.03 1.07 13.66
C PRO A 108 1.50 1.15 13.75
N ILE A 109 0.80 1.15 12.61
CA ILE A 109 -0.63 1.55 12.56
C ILE A 109 -1.57 0.34 12.56
N HIS A 110 -1.12 -0.82 12.07
CA HIS A 110 -2.01 -1.97 11.87
C HIS A 110 -2.71 -2.40 13.17
N LYS A 111 -1.96 -2.65 14.24
CA LYS A 111 -2.54 -3.08 15.53
C LYS A 111 -3.50 -2.05 16.12
N PRO A 112 -3.19 -0.74 16.17
CA PRO A 112 -4.17 0.29 16.55
C PRO A 112 -5.48 0.30 15.74
N ILE A 113 -5.42 -0.05 14.45
CA ILE A 113 -6.62 -0.05 13.58
C ILE A 113 -7.40 -1.36 13.67
N THR A 114 -6.72 -2.49 13.67
CA THR A 114 -7.37 -3.81 13.52
C THR A 114 -7.49 -4.58 14.83
N GLY A 115 -6.75 -4.16 15.86
CA GLY A 115 -6.60 -4.91 17.11
C GLY A 115 -5.66 -6.12 16.99
N VAL A 116 -5.12 -6.41 15.81
CA VAL A 116 -4.29 -7.59 15.55
C VAL A 116 -2.81 -7.20 15.46
N SER A 117 -1.94 -7.92 16.16
CA SER A 117 -0.49 -7.70 16.08
C SER A 117 0.10 -8.27 14.79
N ILE A 118 1.03 -7.56 14.15
CA ILE A 118 1.79 -8.07 13.00
C ILE A 118 2.87 -9.08 13.42
N THR A 119 3.42 -8.95 14.63
CA THR A 119 4.49 -9.83 15.16
C THR A 119 3.94 -11.05 15.88
N SER A 120 2.74 -10.94 16.43
CA SER A 120 2.04 -12.01 17.15
C SER A 120 0.73 -12.38 16.44
N HIS A 121 0.75 -12.36 15.10
CA HIS A 121 -0.44 -12.59 14.29
C HIS A 121 -0.93 -14.04 14.43
N PRO A 122 -2.25 -14.33 14.49
CA PRO A 122 -2.79 -15.69 14.61
C PRO A 122 -2.34 -16.66 13.50
N LEU A 123 -2.03 -16.13 12.32
CA LEU A 123 -1.51 -16.88 11.16
C LEU A 123 0.03 -16.99 11.15
N GLY A 124 0.69 -16.64 12.25
CA GLY A 124 2.15 -16.55 12.35
C GLY A 124 2.72 -15.40 11.49
N PRO A 125 4.00 -15.46 11.08
CA PRO A 125 4.66 -14.36 10.38
C PRO A 125 4.21 -14.18 8.92
N ARG A 126 3.37 -15.07 8.39
CA ARG A 126 3.03 -15.13 6.96
C ARG A 126 2.37 -13.86 6.43
N PRO A 127 1.38 -13.25 7.11
CA PRO A 127 0.76 -12.01 6.62
C PRO A 127 1.73 -10.82 6.60
N ALA A 128 2.63 -10.74 7.58
CA ALA A 128 3.67 -9.71 7.60
C ALA A 128 4.67 -9.90 6.44
N ALA A 129 5.11 -11.14 6.19
CA ALA A 129 6.00 -11.45 5.07
C ALA A 129 5.35 -11.14 3.70
N LEU A 130 4.08 -11.53 3.53
CA LEU A 130 3.30 -11.19 2.33
C LEU A 130 3.21 -9.66 2.18
N SER A 131 2.87 -8.96 3.26
CA SER A 131 2.74 -7.50 3.25
C SER A 131 4.03 -6.79 2.83
N ILE A 132 5.19 -7.21 3.36
CA ILE A 132 6.49 -6.66 2.94
C ILE A 132 6.71 -6.89 1.44
N ALA A 133 6.48 -8.11 0.95
CA ALA A 133 6.65 -8.43 -0.47
C ALA A 133 5.73 -7.58 -1.38
N LEU A 134 4.49 -7.35 -0.94
CA LEU A 134 3.51 -6.52 -1.64
C LEU A 134 3.89 -5.04 -1.65
N HIS A 135 4.44 -4.51 -0.55
CA HIS A 135 4.93 -3.14 -0.51
C HIS A 135 6.17 -2.94 -1.38
N LEU A 136 7.05 -3.96 -1.47
CA LEU A 136 8.15 -3.94 -2.43
C LEU A 136 7.65 -3.95 -3.88
N LEU A 137 6.66 -4.80 -4.20
CA LEU A 137 6.01 -4.81 -5.51
C LEU A 137 5.39 -3.45 -5.83
N TYR A 138 4.66 -2.88 -4.88
CA TYR A 138 4.03 -1.56 -5.00
C TYR A 138 5.07 -0.44 -5.21
N GLY A 139 6.14 -0.45 -4.42
CA GLY A 139 7.20 0.55 -4.50
C GLY A 139 7.95 0.49 -5.84
N LEU A 140 8.31 -0.71 -6.29
CA LEU A 140 8.94 -0.94 -7.58
C LEU A 140 8.03 -0.52 -8.75
N SER A 141 6.80 -1.03 -8.80
CA SER A 141 5.85 -0.66 -9.87
C SER A 141 5.61 0.85 -9.92
N THR A 142 5.43 1.51 -8.77
CA THR A 142 5.29 2.97 -8.70
C THR A 142 6.53 3.69 -9.22
N ALA A 143 7.72 3.31 -8.78
CA ALA A 143 8.97 3.93 -9.22
C ALA A 143 9.19 3.80 -10.73
N TYR A 144 8.93 2.63 -11.31
CA TYR A 144 9.06 2.41 -12.75
C TYR A 144 8.01 3.16 -13.55
N ILE A 145 6.73 3.14 -13.14
CA ILE A 145 5.66 3.84 -13.88
C ILE A 145 5.90 5.35 -13.86
N THR A 146 6.23 5.92 -12.70
CA THR A 146 6.48 7.35 -12.58
C THR A 146 7.75 7.79 -13.32
N ALA A 147 8.78 6.95 -13.41
CA ALA A 147 9.98 7.22 -14.19
C ALA A 147 9.75 7.33 -15.71
N LEU A 148 8.59 6.89 -16.22
CA LEU A 148 8.21 7.12 -17.63
C LEU A 148 7.74 8.57 -17.88
N THR A 149 7.48 9.32 -16.80
CA THR A 149 6.86 10.66 -16.84
C THR A 149 7.68 11.74 -16.13
N LEU A 150 8.73 11.33 -15.41
CA LEU A 150 9.68 12.18 -14.69
C LEU A 150 10.98 12.30 -15.49
#